data_AF-A0A7C2BKP5-F1
#
_entry.id   AF-A0A7C2BKP5-F1
#
_cell.length_a   1.000
_cell.length_b   1.000
_cell.length_c   1.000
_cell.angle_alpha   90.00
_cell.angle_beta   90.00
_cell.angle_gamma   90.00
#
_symmetry.space_group_name_H-M   'P 1'
#
loop_
_entity.id
_entity.type
_entity.pdbx_description
1 polymer ?
#
loop_
_entity_poly.entity_id
_entity_poly.type
_entity_poly.pdbx_seq_one_letter_code
_entity_poly.pdbx_strand_id
1 'polypeptide(L)'
;MSGSVKDVLVKNIEAYVRSVAPGLIHTLNLYCRRTAGKECAELFLEEPWVFRDLIFNTYGSSSSAEMIARMFIYPVKLDLLIDESMEKLLKLFFENPRELYRIVRDALKS
;
A
#
# COMPACT_ATOMS: atom_id res chain seq x y z
N MET A 1 5.53 17.65 16.61
CA MET A 1 4.98 16.28 16.65
C MET A 1 5.84 15.41 15.74
N SER A 2 6.82 14.69 16.28
CA SER A 2 7.58 13.68 15.52
C SER A 2 6.79 12.36 15.57
N GLY A 3 5.94 12.13 14.59
CA GLY A 3 5.38 10.79 14.35
C GLY A 3 6.49 9.84 13.90
N SER A 4 6.30 8.54 14.10
CA SER A 4 7.22 7.56 13.53
C SER A 4 7.27 7.68 12.00
N VAL A 5 8.37 7.29 11.35
CA VAL A 5 8.46 7.30 9.86
C VAL A 5 7.28 6.56 9.23
N LYS A 6 6.83 5.49 9.88
CA LYS A 6 5.64 4.74 9.50
C LYS A 6 4.37 5.61 9.53
N ASP A 7 4.16 6.42 10.57
CA ASP A 7 2.98 7.30 10.66
C ASP A 7 2.97 8.35 9.54
N VAL A 8 4.16 8.81 9.13
CA VAL A 8 4.30 9.71 7.98
C VAL A 8 3.92 9.01 6.69
N LEU A 9 4.43 7.78 6.46
CA LEU A 9 4.07 6.99 5.28
C LEU A 9 2.57 6.69 5.21
N VAL A 10 1.94 6.31 6.32
CA VAL A 10 0.50 6.07 6.37
C VAL A 10 -0.26 7.32 5.92
N LYS A 11 0.06 8.48 6.47
CA LYS A 11 -0.57 9.76 6.09
C LYS A 11 -0.34 10.12 4.63
N ASN A 12 0.86 9.88 4.11
CA ASN A 12 1.20 10.20 2.73
C ASN A 12 0.49 9.27 1.74
N ILE A 13 0.38 7.97 2.05
CA ILE A 13 -0.44 7.02 1.27
C ILE A 13 -1.89 7.49 1.24
N GLU A 14 -2.49 7.78 2.40
CA GLU A 14 -3.89 8.20 2.48
C GLU A 14 -4.15 9.53 1.75
N ALA A 15 -3.23 10.49 1.87
CA ALA A 15 -3.29 11.77 1.17
C ALA A 15 -3.20 11.58 -0.35
N TYR A 16 -2.31 10.72 -0.82
CA TYR A 16 -2.15 10.42 -2.24
C TYR A 16 -3.37 9.69 -2.81
N VAL A 17 -3.87 8.64 -2.16
CA VAL A 17 -5.09 7.95 -2.61
C VAL A 17 -6.27 8.93 -2.66
N ARG A 18 -6.38 9.83 -1.67
CA ARG A 18 -7.45 10.85 -1.64
C ARG A 18 -7.33 11.88 -2.74
N SER A 19 -6.12 12.25 -3.17
CA SER A 19 -5.91 13.20 -4.26
C SER A 19 -6.20 12.58 -5.63
N VAL A 20 -5.90 11.29 -5.80
CA VAL A 20 -6.17 10.55 -7.06
C VAL A 20 -7.64 10.14 -7.18
N ALA A 21 -8.23 9.63 -6.10
CA ALA A 21 -9.60 9.11 -6.08
C ALA A 21 -10.32 9.52 -4.78
N PRO A 22 -10.97 10.69 -4.75
CA PRO A 22 -11.72 11.15 -3.58
C PRO A 22 -12.78 10.13 -3.16
N GLY A 23 -12.78 9.75 -1.88
CA GLY A 23 -13.70 8.76 -1.31
C GLY A 23 -13.23 7.31 -1.38
N LEU A 24 -12.28 6.96 -2.27
CA LEU A 24 -11.79 5.59 -2.40
C LEU A 24 -11.15 5.09 -1.10
N ILE A 25 -10.29 5.90 -0.47
CA ILE A 25 -9.60 5.50 0.76
C ILE A 25 -10.57 5.20 1.90
N HIS A 26 -11.69 5.92 1.98
CA HIS A 26 -12.70 5.67 3.01
C HIS A 26 -13.37 4.31 2.82
N THR A 27 -13.77 4.02 1.58
CA THR A 27 -14.36 2.72 1.21
C THR A 27 -13.37 1.58 1.45
N LEU A 28 -12.12 1.73 1.03
CA LEU A 28 -11.06 0.75 1.27
C LEU A 28 -10.88 0.49 2.77
N ASN A 29 -10.77 1.54 3.58
CA ASN A 29 -10.59 1.40 5.02
C ASN A 29 -11.76 0.67 5.70
N LEU A 30 -13.00 0.79 5.21
CA LEU A 30 -14.12 -0.02 5.70
C LEU A 30 -13.87 -1.53 5.46
N TYR A 31 -13.36 -1.90 4.29
CA TYR A 31 -13.01 -3.29 3.99
C TYR A 31 -11.82 -3.78 4.83
N CYS A 32 -10.73 -3.01 4.91
CA CYS A 32 -9.54 -3.40 5.69
C CYS A 32 -9.85 -3.53 7.18
N ARG A 33 -10.64 -2.61 7.76
CA ARG A 33 -11.08 -2.72 9.15
C ARG A 33 -11.94 -3.95 9.39
N ARG A 34 -12.89 -4.23 8.48
CA ARG A 34 -13.78 -5.39 8.60
C ARG A 34 -13.01 -6.72 8.55
N THR A 35 -11.99 -6.81 7.71
CA THR A 35 -11.25 -8.07 7.48
C THR A 35 -10.07 -8.25 8.42
N ALA A 36 -9.32 -7.18 8.73
CA ALA A 36 -8.04 -7.26 9.44
C ALA A 36 -7.92 -6.30 10.64
N GLY A 37 -8.94 -5.49 10.92
CA GLY A 37 -8.95 -4.56 12.06
C GLY A 37 -8.01 -3.36 11.94
N LYS A 38 -7.49 -3.07 10.74
CA LYS A 38 -6.52 -1.97 10.47
C LYS A 38 -6.97 -1.08 9.32
N GLU A 39 -6.45 0.14 9.24
CA GLU A 39 -6.55 0.93 8.01
C GLU A 39 -5.79 0.26 6.87
N CYS A 40 -6.19 0.51 5.62
CA CYS A 40 -5.52 -0.13 4.50
C CYS A 40 -4.05 0.29 4.34
N ALA A 41 -3.72 1.54 4.63
CA ALA A 41 -2.34 2.02 4.52
C ALA A 41 -1.43 1.33 5.56
N GLU A 42 -1.92 1.13 6.78
CA GLU A 42 -1.22 0.37 7.82
C GLU A 42 -1.08 -1.10 7.41
N LEU A 43 -2.18 -1.71 6.96
CA LEU A 43 -2.20 -3.11 6.53
C LEU A 43 -1.23 -3.36 5.36
N PHE A 44 -1.16 -2.43 4.40
CA PHE A 44 -0.22 -2.49 3.29
C PHE A 44 1.25 -2.49 3.76
N LEU A 45 1.60 -1.64 4.74
CA LEU A 45 2.97 -1.52 5.22
C LEU A 45 3.40 -2.68 6.13
N GLU A 46 2.46 -3.31 6.84
CA GLU A 46 2.76 -4.38 7.80
C GLU A 46 2.57 -5.78 7.23
N GLU A 47 1.48 -5.98 6.48
CA GLU A 47 1.02 -7.28 6.01
C GLU A 47 0.54 -7.19 4.55
N PRO A 48 1.41 -6.83 3.59
CA PRO A 48 1.02 -6.59 2.19
C PRO A 48 0.37 -7.80 1.51
N TRP A 49 0.61 -9.02 1.99
CA TRP A 49 -0.09 -10.22 1.51
C TRP A 49 -1.59 -10.19 1.86
N VAL A 50 -1.95 -9.78 3.08
CA VAL A 50 -3.36 -9.64 3.48
C VAL A 50 -4.02 -8.51 2.70
N PHE A 51 -3.32 -7.39 2.54
CA PHE A 51 -3.82 -6.28 1.73
C PHE A 51 -4.04 -6.68 0.27
N ARG A 52 -3.08 -7.40 -0.34
CA ARG A 52 -3.18 -7.96 -1.71
C ARG A 52 -4.41 -8.84 -1.87
N ASP A 53 -4.59 -9.81 -0.96
CA ASP A 53 -5.72 -10.73 -1.05
C ASP A 53 -7.06 -9.99 -0.88
N LEU A 54 -7.11 -8.98 0.00
CA LEU A 54 -8.28 -8.13 0.19
C LEU A 54 -8.65 -7.36 -1.08
N ILE A 55 -7.69 -6.69 -1.73
CA ILE A 55 -7.99 -5.91 -2.94
C ILE A 55 -8.42 -6.81 -4.10
N PHE A 56 -7.81 -7.99 -4.22
CA PHE A 56 -8.15 -8.95 -5.27
C PHE A 56 -9.58 -9.47 -5.09
N ASN A 57 -9.94 -9.83 -3.85
CA ASN A 57 -11.29 -10.31 -3.52
C ASN A 57 -12.36 -9.22 -3.62
N THR A 58 -12.00 -7.95 -3.38
CA THR A 58 -12.97 -6.84 -3.40
C THR A 58 -13.24 -6.35 -4.81
N TYR A 59 -12.21 -6.21 -5.64
CA TYR A 59 -12.34 -5.56 -6.95
C TYR A 59 -12.36 -6.53 -8.13
N GLY A 60 -12.14 -7.82 -7.91
CA GLY A 60 -12.45 -8.94 -8.81
C GLY A 60 -11.68 -9.01 -10.13
N SER A 61 -11.15 -7.89 -10.62
CA SER A 61 -10.32 -7.81 -11.82
C SER A 61 -8.87 -7.49 -11.46
N SER A 62 -7.94 -8.11 -12.21
CA SER A 62 -6.51 -7.86 -12.07
C SER A 62 -6.17 -6.39 -12.32
N SER A 63 -6.82 -5.76 -13.31
CA SER A 63 -6.59 -4.35 -13.65
C SER A 63 -7.02 -3.39 -12.54
N SER A 64 -8.18 -3.62 -11.91
CA SER A 64 -8.63 -2.78 -10.79
C SER A 64 -7.74 -2.95 -9.56
N ALA A 65 -7.34 -4.19 -9.25
CA ALA A 65 -6.42 -4.46 -8.16
C ALA A 65 -5.06 -3.80 -8.40
N GLU A 66 -4.53 -3.85 -9.62
CA GLU A 66 -3.27 -3.19 -9.99
C GLU A 66 -3.36 -1.67 -9.82
N MET A 67 -4.45 -1.05 -10.26
CA MET A 67 -4.66 0.39 -10.09
C MET A 67 -4.62 0.79 -8.61
N ILE A 68 -5.27 0.02 -7.74
CA ILE A 68 -5.26 0.27 -6.29
C ILE A 68 -3.85 0.06 -5.74
N ALA A 69 -3.19 -1.05 -6.04
CA ALA A 69 -1.83 -1.32 -5.58
C ALA A 69 -0.86 -0.19 -5.98
N ARG A 70 -1.01 0.34 -7.21
CA ARG A 70 -0.21 1.46 -7.70
C ARG A 70 -0.39 2.72 -6.86
N MET A 71 -1.60 3.01 -6.39
CA MET A 71 -1.85 4.16 -5.52
C MET A 71 -1.20 4.03 -4.12
N PHE A 72 -0.95 2.82 -3.65
CA PHE A 72 -0.31 2.57 -2.35
C PHE A 72 1.22 2.50 -2.48
N ILE A 73 1.72 1.86 -3.54
CA ILE A 73 3.16 1.69 -3.77
C ILE A 73 3.83 3.01 -4.16
N TYR A 74 3.19 3.83 -4.99
CA TYR A 74 3.78 5.06 -5.51
C TYR A 74 4.28 6.03 -4.43
N PRO A 75 3.45 6.45 -3.45
CA PRO A 75 3.92 7.35 -2.38
C PRO A 75 5.05 6.72 -1.55
N VAL A 76 5.01 5.40 -1.28
CA VAL A 76 6.10 4.72 -0.55
C VAL A 76 7.40 4.71 -1.34
N LYS A 77 7.35 4.46 -2.65
CA LYS A 77 8.54 4.51 -3.52
C LYS A 77 9.17 5.90 -3.47
N LEU A 78 8.37 6.96 -3.55
CA LEU A 78 8.87 8.33 -3.54
C LEU A 78 9.43 8.72 -2.17
N ASP A 79 8.69 8.45 -1.10
CA ASP A 79 9.08 8.87 0.25
C ASP A 79 10.33 8.14 0.74
N LEU A 80 10.52 6.87 0.34
CA LEU A 80 11.66 6.05 0.73
C LEU A 80 12.78 6.01 -0.32
N LEU A 81 12.65 6.75 -1.43
CA LEU A 81 13.62 6.80 -2.53
C LEU A 81 14.02 5.40 -3.05
N ILE A 82 13.07 4.47 -3.12
CA ILE A 82 13.32 3.09 -3.58
C ILE A 82 13.67 3.13 -5.07
N ASP A 83 14.85 2.62 -5.46
CA ASP A 83 15.36 2.67 -6.85
C ASP A 83 14.79 1.57 -7.79
N GLU A 84 13.73 0.90 -7.37
CA GLU A 84 13.08 -0.13 -8.19
C GLU A 84 11.99 0.46 -9.07
N SER A 85 11.80 -0.04 -10.29
CA SER A 85 10.73 0.44 -11.17
C SER A 85 9.34 0.15 -10.59
N MET A 86 8.35 0.99 -10.94
CA MET A 86 6.98 0.77 -10.48
C MET A 86 6.43 -0.58 -10.95
N GLU A 87 6.79 -1.01 -12.16
CA GLU A 87 6.41 -2.29 -12.75
C GLU A 87 6.97 -3.46 -11.93
N LYS A 88 8.24 -3.36 -11.48
CA LYS A 88 8.84 -4.39 -10.64
C LYS A 88 8.17 -4.43 -9.26
N LEU A 89 7.91 -3.28 -8.64
CA LEU A 89 7.24 -3.23 -7.34
C LEU A 89 5.80 -3.77 -7.40
N LEU A 90 5.06 -3.46 -8.46
CA LEU A 90 3.72 -4.01 -8.70
C LEU A 90 3.77 -5.52 -8.92
N LYS A 91 4.71 -6.01 -9.74
CA LYS A 91 4.92 -7.43 -9.93
C LYS A 91 5.21 -8.14 -8.60
N LEU A 92 6.10 -7.57 -7.78
CA LEU A 92 6.38 -8.10 -6.45
C LEU A 92 5.13 -8.09 -5.57
N PHE A 93 4.32 -7.03 -5.59
CA PHE A 93 3.08 -6.99 -4.82
C PHE A 93 2.13 -8.17 -5.15
N PHE A 94 1.98 -8.51 -6.44
CA PHE A 94 1.08 -9.58 -6.85
C PHE A 94 1.66 -10.98 -6.77
N GLU A 95 2.96 -11.15 -7.02
CA GLU A 95 3.61 -12.47 -7.10
C GLU A 95 4.35 -12.85 -5.81
N ASN A 96 4.95 -11.87 -5.12
CA ASN A 96 5.75 -12.09 -3.92
C ASN A 96 5.70 -10.88 -2.96
N PRO A 97 4.55 -10.61 -2.31
CA PRO A 97 4.36 -9.43 -1.45
C PRO A 97 5.32 -9.39 -0.25
N ARG A 98 5.88 -10.54 0.15
CA ARG A 98 6.90 -10.62 1.21
C ARG A 98 8.22 -9.98 0.80
N GLU A 99 8.60 -10.10 -0.47
CA GLU A 99 9.81 -9.45 -0.97
C GLU A 99 9.61 -7.94 -1.10
N LEU A 100 8.42 -7.49 -1.53
CA LEU A 100 8.07 -6.06 -1.46
C LEU A 100 8.19 -5.53 -0.03
N TYR A 101 7.62 -6.25 0.95
CA TYR A 101 7.75 -5.89 2.36
C TYR A 101 9.21 -5.76 2.77
N ARG A 102 10.07 -6.73 2.40
CA ARG A 102 11.51 -6.68 2.72
C ARG A 102 12.17 -5.41 2.16
N ILE A 103 11.93 -5.06 0.91
CA ILE A 103 12.46 -3.85 0.27
C ILE A 103 12.04 -2.60 1.06
N VAL A 104 10.75 -2.47 1.38
CA VAL A 104 10.22 -1.34 2.16
C VAL A 104 10.86 -1.28 3.56
N ARG A 105 11.02 -2.42 4.23
CA ARG A 105 11.63 -2.51 5.57
C ARG A 105 13.12 -2.19 5.57
N ASP A 106 13.84 -2.53 4.53
CA ASP A 106 15.26 -2.21 4.42
C ASP A 106 15.46 -0.72 4.10
N ALA A 107 14.61 -0.13 3.26
CA ALA A 107 14.62 1.30 3.00
C ALA A 107 14.29 2.13 4.26
N LEU A 108 13.42 1.63 5.15
CA LEU A 108 13.09 2.27 6.44
C LEU A 108 14.23 2.28 7.46
N LYS A 109 15.28 1.45 7.29
CA LYS A 109 16.44 1.40 8.19
C LYS A 109 17.59 2.32 7.74
N SER A 110 17.51 2.82 6.51
CA SER A 110 18.53 3.68 5.90
C SER A 110 18.33 5.14 6.31
#